data_AF-A0A7V9ENZ5-F1
#
_entry.id   AF-A0A7V9ENZ5-F1
#
_cell.length_a   1.000
_cell.length_b   1.000
_cell.length_c   1.000
_cell.angle_alpha   90.00
_cell.angle_beta   90.00
_cell.angle_gamma   90.00
#
_symmetry.space_group_name_H-M   'P 1'
#
loop_
_entity.id
_entity.type
_entity.pdbx_description
1 polymer ?
#
loop_
_entity_poly.entity_id
_entity_poly.type
_entity_poly.pdbx_seq_one_letter_code
_entity_poly.pdbx_strand_id
1 'polypeptide(L)'
;MSAVAAAPATVLDPPGAQGSPPHEVPLEQLERAITELSGLNAATARWLLLIGEYDRRRGWFQEGILSCAHWLMWKCSVSLQTAREHVRVAGALEGLPAITAAF
;
A
#
# COMPACT_ATOMS: atom_id res chain seq x y z
N MET A 1 14.24 -8.34 -37.77
CA MET A 1 13.06 -7.49 -38.02
C MET A 1 11.79 -8.29 -37.73
N SER A 2 11.27 -8.23 -36.51
CA SER A 2 9.91 -8.67 -36.20
C SER A 2 9.43 -7.86 -34.99
N ALA A 3 8.36 -7.09 -35.18
CA ALA A 3 7.77 -6.22 -34.18
C ALA A 3 6.72 -7.01 -33.40
N VAL A 4 6.94 -7.20 -32.10
CA VAL A 4 5.91 -7.65 -31.18
C VAL A 4 5.04 -6.43 -30.87
N ALA A 5 3.83 -6.41 -31.42
CA ALA A 5 2.81 -5.44 -31.06
C ALA A 5 2.39 -5.71 -29.61
N ALA A 6 2.87 -4.90 -28.68
CA ALA A 6 2.35 -4.85 -27.32
C ALA A 6 0.92 -4.30 -27.38
N ALA A 7 -0.03 -5.10 -26.92
CA ALA A 7 -1.37 -4.62 -26.60
C ALA A 7 -1.24 -3.39 -25.69
N PRO A 8 -2.01 -2.31 -25.91
CA PRO A 8 -1.92 -1.15 -25.04
C PRO A 8 -2.37 -1.61 -23.66
N ALA A 9 -1.46 -1.51 -22.69
CA ALA A 9 -1.83 -1.52 -21.30
C ALA A 9 -2.96 -0.49 -21.17
N THR A 10 -4.15 -0.95 -20.78
CA THR A 10 -5.23 -0.06 -20.36
C THR A 10 -4.69 0.68 -19.14
N VAL A 11 -4.04 1.81 -19.39
CA VAL A 11 -3.77 2.83 -18.40
C VAL A 11 -5.13 3.17 -17.86
N LEU A 12 -5.39 2.74 -16.63
CA LEU A 12 -6.49 3.24 -15.85
C LEU A 12 -6.19 4.73 -15.64
N ASP A 13 -6.64 5.57 -16.57
CA ASP A 13 -6.66 6.99 -16.32
C ASP A 13 -7.55 7.18 -15.08
N PRO A 14 -7.04 7.83 -14.02
CA PRO A 14 -7.93 8.22 -12.93
C PRO A 14 -9.01 9.13 -13.52
N PRO A 15 -10.29 8.96 -13.16
CA PRO A 15 -11.33 9.91 -13.56
C PRO A 15 -10.93 11.30 -13.04
N GLY A 16 -10.43 12.15 -13.93
CA GLY A 16 -9.89 13.48 -13.59
C GLY A 16 -8.64 13.90 -14.37
N ALA A 17 -7.98 13.00 -15.10
CA ALA A 17 -6.79 13.37 -15.90
C ALA A 17 -7.10 14.26 -17.12
N GLN A 18 -8.38 14.42 -17.48
CA GLN A 18 -8.85 15.29 -18.57
C GLN A 18 -9.74 16.42 -18.00
N GLY A 19 -9.12 17.42 -17.37
CA GLY A 19 -9.53 18.81 -17.54
C GLY A 19 -10.88 19.29 -16.98
N SER A 20 -11.29 18.88 -15.77
CA SER A 20 -12.25 19.66 -14.95
C SER A 20 -11.78 19.71 -13.50
N PRO A 21 -11.90 20.87 -12.81
CA PRO A 21 -11.48 20.99 -11.42
C PRO A 21 -12.33 20.08 -10.49
N PRO A 22 -11.81 19.67 -9.32
CA PRO A 22 -12.44 18.66 -8.44
C PRO A 22 -13.88 18.95 -8.00
N HIS A 23 -14.32 20.21 -8.10
CA HIS A 23 -15.67 20.63 -7.74
C HIS A 23 -16.74 20.34 -8.80
N GLU A 24 -16.35 19.88 -9.99
CA GLU A 24 -17.27 19.54 -11.08
C GLU A 24 -17.51 18.03 -11.23
N VAL A 25 -16.78 17.18 -10.50
CA VAL A 25 -16.99 15.72 -10.54
C VAL A 25 -18.24 15.37 -9.71
N PRO A 26 -19.26 14.72 -10.29
CA PRO A 26 -20.43 14.28 -9.54
C PRO A 26 -20.05 13.34 -8.39
N LEU A 27 -20.75 13.44 -7.26
CA LEU A 27 -20.45 12.64 -6.06
C LEU A 27 -20.50 11.14 -6.36
N GLU A 28 -21.43 10.68 -7.19
CA GLU A 28 -21.58 9.28 -7.57
C GLU A 28 -20.34 8.74 -8.29
N GLN A 29 -19.64 9.59 -9.04
CA GLN A 29 -18.39 9.23 -9.72
C GLN A 29 -17.23 9.16 -8.72
N LEU A 30 -17.17 10.05 -7.74
CA LEU A 30 -16.19 9.99 -6.65
C LEU A 30 -16.40 8.74 -5.78
N GLU A 31 -17.65 8.45 -5.40
CA GLU A 31 -18.02 7.26 -4.61
C GLU A 31 -17.63 5.96 -5.32
N ARG A 32 -17.87 5.88 -6.64
CA ARG A 32 -17.43 4.75 -7.45
C ARG A 32 -15.91 4.62 -7.43
N ALA A 33 -15.18 5.70 -7.69
CA ALA A 33 -13.72 5.66 -7.69
C ALA A 33 -13.14 5.26 -6.32
N ILE A 34 -13.69 5.76 -5.22
CA ILE A 34 -13.30 5.39 -3.86
C ILE A 34 -13.56 3.90 -3.60
N THR A 35 -14.74 3.40 -3.99
CA THR A 35 -15.12 2.00 -3.76
C THR A 35 -14.32 1.04 -4.62
N GLU A 36 -14.01 1.41 -5.87
CA GLU A 36 -13.13 0.65 -6.76
C GLU A 36 -11.71 0.52 -6.19
N LEU A 37 -11.20 1.57 -5.54
CA LEU A 37 -9.89 1.57 -4.89
C LEU A 37 -9.87 0.89 -3.52
N SER A 38 -11.02 0.49 -2.96
CA SER A 38 -11.10 -0.13 -1.63
C SER A 38 -10.29 -1.42 -1.50
N GLY A 39 -10.00 -2.11 -2.61
CA GLY A 39 -9.11 -3.28 -2.65
C GLY A 39 -7.67 -3.00 -2.17
N LEU A 40 -7.26 -1.73 -2.12
CA LEU A 40 -6.00 -1.32 -1.50
C LEU A 40 -5.95 -1.69 -0.02
N ASN A 41 -7.08 -1.70 0.69
CA ASN A 41 -7.14 -2.07 2.11
C ASN A 41 -6.64 -3.52 2.34
N ALA A 42 -7.07 -4.44 1.48
CA ALA A 42 -6.61 -5.83 1.48
C ALA A 42 -5.10 -5.95 1.19
N ALA A 43 -4.60 -5.16 0.24
CA ALA A 43 -3.18 -5.11 -0.07
C ALA A 43 -2.37 -4.55 1.12
N THR A 44 -2.86 -3.48 1.76
CA THR A 44 -2.24 -2.88 2.95
C THR A 44 -2.22 -3.85 4.12
N ALA A 45 -3.32 -4.59 4.37
CA ALA A 45 -3.36 -5.62 5.41
C ALA A 45 -2.30 -6.70 5.19
N ARG A 46 -2.21 -7.25 3.98
CA ARG A 46 -1.16 -8.22 3.61
C ARG A 46 0.25 -7.64 3.76
N TRP A 47 0.45 -6.39 3.36
CA TRP A 47 1.73 -5.70 3.51
C TRP A 47 2.13 -5.55 4.97
N LEU A 48 1.20 -5.20 5.87
CA LEU A 48 1.47 -5.11 7.31
C LEU A 48 1.84 -6.46 7.93
N LEU A 49 1.24 -7.56 7.49
CA LEU A 49 1.63 -8.91 7.95
C LEU A 49 3.07 -9.25 7.54
N LEU A 50 3.45 -8.90 6.31
CA LEU A 50 4.83 -9.08 5.84
C LEU A 50 5.82 -8.24 6.64
N ILE A 51 5.44 -7.01 7.01
CA ILE A 51 6.25 -6.16 7.90
C ILE A 51 6.42 -6.83 9.27
N GLY A 52 5.34 -7.32 9.88
CA GLY A 52 5.38 -7.97 11.20
C GLY A 52 6.34 -9.16 11.19
N GLU A 53 6.18 -10.04 10.20
CA GLU A 53 7.06 -11.19 10.04
C GLU A 53 8.53 -10.77 9.77
N TYR A 54 8.75 -9.72 8.99
CA TYR A 54 10.09 -9.20 8.72
C TYR A 54 10.75 -8.59 9.96
N ASP A 55 9.99 -7.86 10.78
CA ASP A 55 10.47 -7.29 12.05
C ASP A 55 10.77 -8.38 13.08
N ARG A 56 9.89 -9.39 13.19
CA ARG A 56 10.08 -10.56 14.07
C ARG A 56 11.35 -11.32 13.74
N ARG A 57 11.66 -11.48 12.45
CA ARG A 57 12.90 -12.09 11.96
C ARG A 57 14.12 -11.16 12.06
N ARG A 58 13.93 -9.91 12.47
CA ARG A 58 14.95 -8.85 12.47
C ARG A 58 15.63 -8.71 11.11
N GLY A 59 14.88 -8.82 10.02
CA GLY A 59 15.45 -8.79 8.66
C GLY A 59 16.25 -7.52 8.39
N TRP A 60 15.81 -6.40 8.97
CA TRP A 60 16.47 -5.10 8.90
C TRP A 60 17.89 -5.09 9.49
N PHE A 61 18.19 -5.99 10.44
CA PHE A 61 19.49 -6.07 11.09
C PHE A 61 20.58 -6.57 10.12
N GLN A 62 20.22 -7.36 9.12
CA GLN A 62 21.16 -7.88 8.12
C GLN A 62 21.81 -6.77 7.29
N GLU A 63 21.11 -5.65 7.11
CA GLU A 63 21.60 -4.46 6.41
C GLU A 63 22.24 -3.43 7.39
N GLY A 64 22.45 -3.79 8.66
CA GLY A 64 23.03 -2.89 9.67
C GLY A 64 22.12 -1.73 10.09
N ILE A 65 20.82 -1.81 9.80
CA ILE A 65 19.85 -0.76 10.11
C ILE A 65 19.42 -0.84 11.58
N LEU A 66 19.06 0.30 12.18
CA LEU A 66 18.76 0.40 13.62
C LEU A 66 17.45 -0.27 14.07
N SER A 67 16.46 -0.36 13.19
CA SER A 67 15.12 -0.92 13.48
C SER A 67 14.31 -1.11 12.20
N CYS A 68 13.24 -1.91 12.24
CA CYS A 68 12.33 -2.05 11.09
C CYS A 68 11.72 -0.73 10.62
N ALA A 69 11.38 0.19 11.54
CA ALA A 69 10.82 1.50 11.17
C ALA A 69 11.82 2.36 10.36
N HIS A 70 13.10 2.32 10.71
CA HIS A 70 14.15 2.99 9.93
C HIS A 70 14.37 2.33 8.56
N TRP A 71 14.26 1.00 8.49
CA TRP A 71 14.33 0.27 7.22
C TRP A 71 13.16 0.65 6.30
N LEU A 72 11.92 0.72 6.82
CA LEU A 72 10.75 1.15 6.05
C LEU A 72 10.85 2.60 5.57
N MET A 73 11.35 3.50 6.42
CA MET A 73 11.57 4.90 6.03
C MET A 73 12.46 5.00 4.79
N TRP A 74 13.54 4.21 4.75
CA TRP A 74 14.46 4.18 3.62
C TRP A 74 13.91 3.43 2.40
N LYS A 75 13.42 2.21 2.60
CA LYS A 75 13.08 1.28 1.50
C LYS A 75 11.70 1.50 0.92
N CYS A 76 10.78 2.06 1.71
CA CYS A 76 9.39 2.27 1.32
C CYS A 76 9.01 3.75 1.26
N SER A 77 9.96 4.67 1.43
CA SER A 77 9.75 6.12 1.32
C SER A 77 8.59 6.67 2.17
N VAL A 78 8.42 6.13 3.38
CA VAL A 78 7.44 6.62 4.36
C VAL A 78 8.12 7.46 5.44
N SER A 79 7.40 8.41 6.04
CA SER A 79 7.95 9.15 7.18
C SER A 79 8.29 8.21 8.34
N LEU A 80 9.27 8.57 9.18
CA LEU A 80 9.64 7.75 10.33
C LEU A 80 8.47 7.56 11.31
N GLN A 81 7.62 8.58 11.49
CA GLN A 81 6.44 8.50 12.35
C GLN A 81 5.44 7.48 11.79
N THR A 82 5.12 7.57 10.50
CA THR A 82 4.24 6.62 9.81
C THR A 82 4.82 5.20 9.86
N ALA A 83 6.13 5.04 9.66
CA ALA A 83 6.80 3.74 9.73
C ALA A 83 6.66 3.09 11.12
N ARG A 84 6.81 3.87 12.19
CA ARG A 84 6.61 3.38 13.57
C ARG A 84 5.19 2.89 13.81
N GLU A 85 4.20 3.64 13.33
CA GLU A 85 2.80 3.21 13.43
C GLU A 85 2.54 1.94 12.62
N HIS A 86 3.08 1.82 11.41
CA HIS A 86 2.97 0.58 10.63
C HIS A 86 3.58 -0.62 11.37
N VAL A 87 4.77 -0.50 11.97
CA VAL A 87 5.38 -1.58 12.75
C VAL A 87 4.54 -1.92 13.98
N ARG A 88 3.98 -0.91 14.68
CA ARG A 88 3.09 -1.13 15.83
C ARG A 88 1.82 -1.88 15.42
N VAL A 89 1.18 -1.48 14.31
CA VAL A 89 -0.02 -2.15 13.79
C VAL A 89 0.31 -3.56 13.32
N ALA A 90 1.41 -3.75 12.61
CA ALA A 90 1.87 -5.06 12.16
C ALA A 90 2.04 -6.03 13.34
N GLY A 91 2.69 -5.61 14.42
CA GLY A 91 2.83 -6.42 15.63
C GLY A 91 1.48 -6.71 16.33
N ALA A 92 0.52 -5.78 16.30
CA ALA A 92 -0.81 -6.02 16.84
C ALA A 92 -1.63 -7.04 16.01
N LEU A 93 -1.46 -7.05 14.69
CA LEU A 93 -2.17 -7.95 13.79
C LEU A 93 -1.75 -9.42 13.95
N GLU A 94 -0.53 -9.71 14.42
CA GLU A 94 -0.08 -11.08 14.70
C GLU A 94 -0.98 -11.80 15.72
N GLY A 95 -1.62 -11.06 16.63
CA GLY A 95 -2.54 -11.60 17.63
C GLY A 95 -4.00 -11.65 17.20
N LEU A 96 -4.35 -11.22 15.98
CA LEU A 96 -5.72 -10.93 15.56
C LEU A 96 -6.10 -11.62 14.23
N PRO A 97 -6.05 -12.96 14.16
CA PRO A 97 -6.24 -13.71 12.90
C PRO A 97 -7.61 -13.49 12.24
N ALA A 98 -8.66 -13.21 13.03
CA ALA A 98 -9.99 -12.91 12.50
C ALA A 98 -10.04 -11.56 11.76
N ILE A 99 -9.27 -10.56 12.21
CA ILE A 99 -9.17 -9.25 11.54
C ILE A 99 -8.36 -9.42 10.26
N THR A 100 -7.28 -10.19 10.30
CA THR A 100 -6.50 -10.53 9.11
C THR A 100 -7.32 -11.24 8.03
N ALA A 101 -8.20 -12.16 8.41
CA ALA A 101 -9.03 -12.90 7.45
C ALA A 101 -10.14 -12.06 6.80
N ALA A 102 -10.42 -10.86 7.32
CA ALA A 102 -11.50 -10.00 6.82
C ALA A 102 -11.09 -9.12 5.63
N PHE A 103 -9.81 -9.10 5.25
CA PHE A 103 -9.24 -8.27 4.18
C PHE A 103 -8.38 -9.11 3.23
#